data_AF-A0A496YNK4-F1
#
_entry.id   AF-A0A496YNK4-F1
#
_cell.length_a   1.000
_cell.length_b   1.000
_cell.length_c   1.000
_cell.angle_alpha   90.00
_cell.angle_beta   90.00
_cell.angle_gamma   90.00
#
_symmetry.space_group_name_H-M   'P 1'
#
loop_
_entity.id
_entity.type
_entity.pdbx_description
1 polymer ?
#
loop_
_entity_poly.entity_id
_entity_poly.type
_entity_poly.pdbx_seq_one_letter_code
_entity_poly.pdbx_strand_id
1 'polypeptide(L)'
;MSEDYRTMWENLGLDLGAHDALLDVLGEGYQDIYLAQKNRPEGMSYFDFVMSEVHGLRIKELMDEKAAGRKVIGSFCVFVPEEIVRAADATLVGLCTGADFAMEEVEKL
;
A
#
# COMPACT_ATOMS: atom_id res chain seq x y z
N MET A 1 -0.48 7.05 18.66
CA MET A 1 -1.50 7.95 18.11
C MET A 1 -1.48 7.68 16.63
N SER A 2 -2.50 7.02 16.07
CA SER A 2 -2.56 6.81 14.62
C SER A 2 -2.65 8.20 13.98
N GLU A 3 -1.72 8.53 13.09
CA GLU A 3 -1.91 9.69 12.22
C GLU A 3 -3.20 9.48 11.43
N ASP A 4 -4.05 10.51 11.35
CA ASP A 4 -5.24 10.45 10.53
C ASP A 4 -4.84 10.70 9.07
N TYR A 5 -4.70 9.61 8.31
CA TYR A 5 -4.36 9.64 6.91
C TYR A 5 -5.53 10.00 5.99
N ARG A 6 -6.75 10.18 6.53
CA ARG A 6 -7.95 10.37 5.71
C ARG A 6 -7.85 11.60 4.81
N THR A 7 -7.31 12.71 5.32
CA THR A 7 -7.06 13.91 4.50
C THR A 7 -6.03 13.66 3.40
N MET A 8 -5.02 12.82 3.65
CA MET A 8 -4.05 12.44 2.62
C MET A 8 -4.74 11.63 1.50
N TRP A 9 -5.57 10.66 1.87
CA TRP A 9 -6.34 9.84 0.93
C TRP A 9 -7.34 10.67 0.11
N GLU A 10 -8.03 11.62 0.75
CA GLU A 10 -8.92 12.56 0.08
C GLU A 10 -8.18 13.43 -0.95
N ASN A 11 -7.02 13.98 -0.57
CA ASN A 11 -6.18 14.78 -1.47
C ASN A 11 -5.61 13.96 -2.64
N LEU A 12 -5.48 12.65 -2.49
CA LEU A 12 -5.10 11.73 -3.57
C LEU A 12 -6.27 11.38 -4.50
N GLY A 13 -7.50 11.81 -4.17
CA GLY A 13 -8.70 11.57 -4.96
C GLY A 13 -9.27 10.15 -4.80
N LEU A 14 -8.99 9.49 -3.67
CA LEU A 14 -9.55 8.16 -3.39
C LEU A 14 -11.05 8.24 -3.07
N ASP A 15 -11.80 7.23 -3.51
CA ASP A 15 -13.12 6.95 -2.95
C ASP A 15 -12.93 6.40 -1.53
N LEU A 16 -13.15 7.25 -0.53
CA LEU A 16 -12.94 6.90 0.87
C LEU A 16 -13.90 5.80 1.34
N GLY A 17 -15.13 5.73 0.81
CA GLY A 17 -16.08 4.70 1.21
C GLY A 17 -15.67 3.32 0.72
N ALA A 18 -15.25 3.23 -0.55
CA ALA A 18 -14.71 1.99 -1.11
C ALA A 18 -13.38 1.61 -0.45
N HIS A 19 -12.52 2.58 -0.14
CA HIS A 19 -11.24 2.35 0.51
C HIS A 19 -11.39 1.88 1.96
N ASP A 20 -12.30 2.45 2.73
CA ASP A 20 -12.63 2.00 4.09
C ASP A 20 -13.10 0.53 4.06
N ALA A 21 -14.00 0.17 3.13
CA ALA A 21 -14.48 -1.20 2.98
C ALA A 21 -13.38 -2.21 2.63
N LEU A 22 -12.40 -1.81 1.79
CA LEU A 22 -11.23 -2.63 1.48
C LEU A 22 -10.36 -2.86 2.72
N LEU A 23 -10.08 -1.80 3.49
CA LEU A 23 -9.22 -1.88 4.68
C LEU A 23 -9.84 -2.72 5.79
N ASP A 24 -11.16 -2.65 5.97
CA ASP A 24 -11.88 -3.48 6.96
C ASP A 24 -11.69 -4.97 6.66
N VAL A 25 -11.95 -5.40 5.43
CA VAL A 25 -11.80 -6.80 5.00
C VAL A 25 -10.34 -7.27 5.11
N LEU A 26 -9.39 -6.40 4.75
CA LEU A 26 -7.97 -6.70 4.85
C LEU A 26 -7.53 -6.88 6.32
N GLY A 27 -8.01 -6.02 7.22
CA GLY A 27 -7.72 -6.08 8.64
C GLY A 27 -8.23 -7.37 9.29
N GLU A 28 -9.50 -7.71 9.06
CA GLU A 28 -10.10 -8.97 9.53
C GLU A 28 -9.33 -10.18 8.97
N GLY A 29 -9.09 -10.19 7.65
CA GLY A 29 -8.36 -11.27 6.99
C GLY A 29 -6.94 -11.46 7.55
N TYR A 30 -6.21 -10.38 7.81
CA TYR A 30 -4.87 -10.48 8.38
C TYR A 30 -4.89 -11.06 9.80
N GLN A 31 -5.88 -10.66 10.60
CA GLN A 31 -6.04 -11.14 11.96
C GLN A 31 -6.37 -12.65 11.99
N ASP A 32 -7.33 -13.08 11.18
CA ASP A 32 -7.80 -14.46 11.15
C ASP A 32 -6.79 -15.42 10.51
N ILE A 33 -6.07 -14.97 9.48
CA ILE A 33 -5.14 -15.82 8.74
C ILE A 33 -3.75 -15.81 9.37
N TYR A 34 -3.19 -14.64 9.69
CA TYR A 34 -1.80 -14.51 10.13
C TYR A 34 -1.71 -14.40 11.65
N LEU A 35 -2.40 -13.46 12.29
CA LEU A 35 -2.22 -13.21 13.73
C LEU A 35 -2.74 -14.37 14.61
N ALA A 36 -3.69 -15.17 14.12
CA ALA A 36 -4.18 -16.37 14.80
C ALA A 36 -3.17 -17.54 14.82
N GLN A 37 -2.12 -17.51 13.98
CA GLN A 37 -1.15 -18.60 13.90
C GLN A 37 -0.23 -18.62 15.12
N LYS A 38 0.05 -19.82 15.63
CA LYS A 38 0.97 -20.05 16.75
C LYS A 38 2.41 -20.20 16.26
N ASN A 39 3.38 -19.87 17.10
CA ASN A 39 4.82 -20.03 16.84
C ASN A 39 5.35 -19.23 15.63
N ARG A 40 4.76 -18.06 15.36
CA ARG A 40 5.29 -17.13 14.35
C ARG A 40 6.65 -16.57 14.82
N PRO A 41 7.64 -16.40 13.92
CA PRO A 41 8.91 -15.76 14.28
C PRO A 41 8.69 -14.35 14.83
N GLU A 42 9.48 -13.94 15.83
CA GLU A 42 9.40 -12.60 16.44
C GLU A 42 9.62 -11.48 15.41
N GLY A 43 10.47 -11.71 14.41
CA GLY A 43 10.71 -10.79 13.30
C GLY A 43 9.47 -10.49 12.44
N MET A 44 8.38 -11.26 12.59
CA MET A 44 7.10 -10.96 11.93
C MET A 44 6.44 -9.69 12.45
N SER A 45 6.80 -9.22 13.65
CA SER A 45 6.29 -7.96 14.22
C SER A 45 6.52 -6.74 13.32
N TYR A 46 7.62 -6.70 12.56
CA TYR A 46 7.86 -5.65 11.58
C TYR A 46 6.82 -5.68 10.45
N PHE A 47 6.49 -6.86 9.93
CA PHE A 47 5.51 -7.01 8.87
C PHE A 47 4.08 -6.82 9.39
N ASP A 48 3.80 -7.20 10.64
CA ASP A 48 2.54 -6.89 11.31
C ASP A 48 2.33 -5.37 11.39
N PHE A 49 3.38 -4.63 11.74
CA PHE A 49 3.37 -3.17 11.71
C PHE A 49 3.14 -2.61 10.30
N VAL A 50 3.87 -3.09 9.30
CA VAL A 50 3.67 -2.67 7.89
C VAL A 50 2.22 -2.91 7.46
N MET A 51 1.61 -4.03 7.85
CA MET A 51 0.21 -4.33 7.51
C MET A 51 -0.79 -3.46 8.27
N SER A 52 -0.50 -3.09 9.52
CA SER A 52 -1.32 -2.09 10.23
C SER A 52 -1.26 -0.69 9.60
N GLU A 53 -0.22 -0.42 8.81
CA GLU A 53 0.04 0.86 8.14
C GLU A 53 0.04 0.73 6.59
N VAL A 54 -0.61 -0.30 6.04
CA VAL A 54 -0.45 -0.72 4.62
C VAL A 54 -0.73 0.39 3.60
N HIS A 55 -1.69 1.28 3.90
CA HIS A 55 -1.99 2.49 3.12
C HIS A 55 -1.72 3.80 3.90
N GLY A 56 -0.99 3.71 5.02
CA GLY A 56 -0.67 4.82 5.91
C GLY A 56 0.74 5.33 5.71
N LEU A 57 1.64 4.96 6.63
CA LEU A 57 3.00 5.53 6.71
C LEU A 57 3.78 5.53 5.40
N ARG A 58 3.81 4.40 4.66
CA ARG A 58 4.57 4.34 3.40
C ARG A 58 4.01 5.28 2.34
N ILE A 59 2.69 5.48 2.30
CA ILE A 59 2.08 6.43 1.36
C ILE A 59 2.47 7.85 1.71
N LYS A 60 2.49 8.19 3.01
CA LYS A 60 3.00 9.47 3.49
C LYS A 60 4.45 9.71 3.08
N GLU A 61 5.34 8.73 3.26
CA GLU A 61 6.73 8.83 2.81
C GLU A 61 6.84 9.11 1.31
N LEU A 62 6.04 8.43 0.48
CA LEU A 62 6.02 8.66 -0.97
C LEU A 62 5.51 10.07 -1.33
N MET A 63 4.55 10.60 -0.58
CA MET A 63 4.06 11.98 -0.77
C MET A 63 5.13 13.00 -0.38
N ASP A 64 5.82 12.78 0.74
CA ASP A 64 6.91 13.63 1.21
C ASP A 64 8.10 13.59 0.23
N GLU A 65 8.43 12.42 -0.31
CA GLU A 65 9.41 12.24 -1.40
C GLU A 65 9.01 13.06 -2.65
N LYS A 66 7.75 12.96 -3.09
CA LYS A 66 7.24 13.75 -4.22
C LYS A 66 7.33 15.25 -3.96
N ALA A 67 7.01 15.69 -2.75
CA ALA A 67 7.13 17.09 -2.34
C ALA A 67 8.59 17.58 -2.34
N ALA A 68 9.53 16.69 -2.00
CA ALA A 68 10.98 16.93 -2.09
C ALA A 68 11.53 16.86 -3.53
N GLY A 69 10.69 16.62 -4.54
CA GLY A 69 11.06 16.58 -5.95
C GLY A 69 11.46 15.20 -6.48
N ARG A 70 11.47 14.16 -5.63
CA ARG A 70 11.73 12.77 -6.03
C ARG A 70 10.58 12.25 -6.89
N LYS A 71 10.88 11.38 -7.86
CA LYS A 71 9.85 10.72 -8.67
C LYS A 71 9.45 9.39 -8.03
N VAL A 72 8.15 9.09 -8.10
CA VAL A 72 7.58 7.80 -7.69
C VAL A 72 7.02 7.13 -8.94
N ILE A 73 7.46 5.91 -9.22
CA ILE A 73 7.18 5.17 -10.45
C ILE A 73 6.47 3.87 -10.09
N GLY A 74 5.25 3.69 -10.61
CA GLY A 74 4.53 2.42 -10.51
C GLY A 74 5.02 1.42 -11.55
N SER A 75 5.14 0.15 -11.17
CA SER A 75 5.48 -0.97 -12.06
C SER A 75 4.58 -2.17 -11.82
N PHE A 76 4.36 -2.94 -12.87
CA PHE A 76 3.59 -4.20 -12.86
C PHE A 76 4.43 -5.41 -13.28
N CYS A 77 5.71 -5.22 -13.58
CA CYS A 77 6.54 -6.28 -14.12
C CYS A 77 7.95 -6.23 -13.54
N VAL A 78 8.47 -7.39 -13.18
CA VAL A 78 9.84 -7.57 -12.67
C VAL A 78 10.93 -7.29 -13.72
N PHE A 79 10.54 -7.18 -14.99
CA PHE A 79 11.46 -6.76 -16.07
C PHE A 79 11.59 -5.24 -16.19
N VAL A 80 10.80 -4.45 -15.44
CA VAL A 80 11.07 -3.01 -15.31
C VAL A 80 12.35 -2.84 -14.48
N PRO A 81 13.38 -2.17 -15.01
CA PRO A 81 14.70 -2.14 -14.38
C PRO A 81 14.71 -1.20 -13.16
N GLU A 82 14.47 -1.75 -11.98
CA GLU A 82 14.50 -1.02 -10.70
C GLU A 82 15.84 -0.33 -10.47
N GLU A 83 16.94 -0.92 -10.95
CA GLU A 83 18.29 -0.39 -10.81
C GLU A 83 18.43 0.98 -11.49
N ILE A 84 17.78 1.20 -12.63
CA ILE A 84 17.78 2.49 -13.33
C ILE A 84 16.96 3.51 -12.57
N VAL A 85 15.79 3.13 -12.06
CA VAL A 85 14.91 4.01 -11.28
C VAL A 85 15.64 4.47 -10.00
N ARG A 86 16.29 3.54 -9.31
CA ARG A 86 17.05 3.84 -8.10
C ARG A 86 18.30 4.69 -8.39
N ALA A 87 19.01 4.42 -9.48
CA ALA A 87 20.17 5.22 -9.89
C ALA A 87 19.79 6.68 -10.24
N ALA A 88 18.55 6.90 -10.71
CA ALA A 88 17.98 8.22 -10.97
C ALA A 88 17.41 8.90 -9.70
N ASP A 89 17.71 8.38 -8.51
CA ASP A 89 17.21 8.87 -7.23
C ASP A 89 15.68 8.91 -7.17
N ALA A 90 15.00 7.92 -7.76
CA ALA A 90 13.56 7.77 -7.75
C ALA A 90 13.14 6.48 -7.00
N THR A 91 11.86 6.42 -6.64
CA THR A 91 11.27 5.30 -5.91
C THR A 91 10.39 4.48 -6.86
N LEU A 92 10.64 3.17 -6.94
CA LEU A 92 9.79 2.24 -7.67
C LEU A 92 8.81 1.54 -6.72
N VAL A 93 7.56 1.41 -7.12
CA VAL A 93 6.51 0.70 -6.37
C VAL A 93 5.88 -0.36 -7.26
N GLY A 94 5.88 -1.61 -6.83
CA GLY A 94 5.14 -2.69 -7.47
C GLY A 94 3.64 -2.57 -7.17
N LEU A 95 2.80 -2.51 -8.21
CA LEU A 95 1.35 -2.30 -8.10
C LEU A 95 0.55 -3.47 -8.71
N CYS A 96 1.17 -4.64 -8.84
CA CYS A 96 0.46 -5.84 -9.28
C CYS A 96 -0.75 -6.09 -8.38
N THR A 97 -1.91 -6.32 -8.99
CA THR A 97 -3.13 -6.64 -8.25
C THR A 97 -3.02 -8.02 -7.58
N GLY A 98 -3.71 -8.16 -6.45
CA GLY A 98 -3.91 -9.44 -5.76
C GLY A 98 -5.24 -9.48 -5.01
N ALA A 99 -6.12 -8.50 -5.23
CA ALA A 99 -7.41 -8.41 -4.60
C ALA A 99 -8.49 -8.51 -5.67
N ASP A 100 -9.42 -9.45 -5.49
CA ASP A 100 -10.67 -9.53 -6.27
C ASP A 100 -11.64 -8.44 -5.77
N PHE A 101 -11.20 -7.19 -5.83
CA PHE A 101 -11.91 -6.01 -5.34
C PHE A 101 -12.21 -5.09 -6.52
N ALA A 102 -13.44 -4.57 -6.59
CA ALA A 102 -13.90 -3.68 -7.67
C ALA A 102 -13.73 -4.25 -9.09
N MET A 103 -13.78 -5.58 -9.26
CA MET A 103 -13.68 -6.23 -10.59
C MET A 103 -14.73 -5.73 -11.58
N GLU A 104 -15.92 -5.34 -11.10
CA GLU A 104 -16.99 -4.77 -11.91
C GLU A 104 -16.62 -3.40 -12.53
N GLU A 105 -15.66 -2.67 -11.95
CA GLU A 105 -15.20 -1.38 -12.50
C GLU A 105 -14.26 -1.58 -13.70
N VAL A 106 -13.58 -2.72 -13.80
CA VAL A 106 -12.53 -2.98 -14.80
C VAL A 106 -13.10 -3.03 -16.23
N GLU A 107 -14.34 -3.47 -16.38
CA GLU A 107 -14.99 -3.68 -17.69
C GLU A 107 -15.93 -2.53 -18.10
N LYS A 108 -16.06 -1.47 -17.29
CA LYS A 108 -16.90 -0.31 -17.63
C LYS A 108 -16.25 0.52 -18.75
N LEU A 109 -17.06 0.90 -19.73
CA LEU A 109 -16.67 1.66 -20.93
C LEU A 109 -16.81 3.17 -20.74
#